data_AF-A0A2N2YXR3-F1
#
_entry.id   AF-A0A2N2YXR3-F1
#
_cell.length_a   1.000
_cell.length_b   1.000
_cell.length_c   1.000
_cell.angle_alpha   90.00
_cell.angle_beta   90.00
_cell.angle_gamma   90.00
#
_symmetry.space_group_name_H-M   'P 1'
#
loop_
_entity.id
_entity.type
_entity.pdbx_description
1 polymer ?
#
loop_
_entity_poly.entity_id
_entity_poly.type
_entity_poly.pdbx_seq_one_letter_code
_entity_poly.pdbx_strand_id
1 'polypeptide(L)'
;MKTLKPFLYLLVVFAIVLSACNKDVHKIGEDENLDIQVKNMEDLIVPANFDWRIPMNSANTLKAGGNHYYPNVYATLAFEDLWPAKGDYDFNDLVVSYQFRTATNASNNITDIVGTFIFRATGAGTENGFGFELTGLDTTGFVVTGNSVYAGYTTATDGNSGWELGQSNPVIIVADNIKDIMPLWANNSQYGTIFAPDDTLEIHITPRPGVDIDSADFIINGTNFNPFLIIDFINEGRGREVHKVNFPPTDLADPSYFMTADDYSQPGINSTYKTSKNYPWVLEIPGIFKYPRESIDINWGYYHFGAWAESGGILYTDWYSNLAPGYRLIGNLYQAP
;
A
#
# COMPACT_ATOMS: atom_id res chain seq x y z
N MET A 1 -1.56 -83.98 -20.33
CA MET A 1 -1.70 -84.43 -18.92
C MET A 1 -0.51 -83.89 -18.12
N LYS A 2 -0.75 -83.29 -16.94
CA LYS A 2 0.25 -82.90 -15.90
C LYS A 2 1.31 -81.86 -16.34
N THR A 3 1.35 -80.60 -15.87
CA THR A 3 1.54 -80.00 -14.52
C THR A 3 2.95 -80.12 -13.90
N LEU A 4 3.74 -79.03 -13.93
CA LEU A 4 4.54 -78.38 -12.85
C LEU A 4 5.44 -77.29 -13.52
N LYS A 5 5.28 -75.97 -13.23
CA LYS A 5 5.98 -75.12 -12.21
C LYS A 5 7.49 -74.84 -12.50
N PRO A 6 8.12 -73.75 -11.98
CA PRO A 6 7.63 -72.43 -11.49
C PRO A 6 8.52 -71.24 -12.00
N PHE A 7 8.47 -70.05 -11.34
CA PHE A 7 9.33 -68.85 -11.55
C PHE A 7 9.12 -68.09 -12.88
N LEU A 8 9.29 -66.75 -13.02
CA LEU A 8 9.61 -65.65 -12.10
C LEU A 8 9.03 -64.35 -12.70
N TYR A 9 7.96 -63.77 -12.14
CA TYR A 9 7.59 -62.36 -12.41
C TYR A 9 6.93 -61.73 -11.18
N LEU A 10 7.75 -61.57 -10.14
CA LEU A 10 7.53 -60.63 -9.05
C LEU A 10 7.92 -59.24 -9.55
N LEU A 11 7.00 -58.47 -10.14
CA LEU A 11 7.25 -57.05 -10.41
C LEU A 11 5.95 -56.22 -10.49
N VAL A 12 5.69 -55.49 -9.39
CA VAL A 12 5.11 -54.13 -9.37
C VAL A 12 3.75 -53.91 -10.07
N VAL A 13 2.71 -54.68 -9.69
CA VAL A 13 1.29 -54.28 -9.95
C VAL A 13 0.37 -54.51 -8.73
N PHE A 14 0.92 -54.78 -7.54
CA PHE A 14 0.11 -54.92 -6.29
C PHE A 14 0.74 -54.24 -5.08
N ALA A 15 1.32 -53.06 -5.33
CA ALA A 15 1.56 -52.01 -4.35
C ALA A 15 1.18 -50.67 -5.03
N ILE A 16 0.78 -49.66 -4.24
CA ILE A 16 0.30 -48.34 -4.72
C ILE A 16 -1.14 -48.35 -5.31
N VAL A 17 -2.09 -49.05 -4.68
CA VAL A 17 -3.50 -48.58 -4.58
C VAL A 17 -4.06 -48.93 -3.20
N LEU A 18 -3.57 -48.23 -2.16
CA LEU A 18 -4.20 -48.06 -0.84
C LEU A 18 -3.30 -47.12 -0.01
N SER A 19 -3.14 -45.88 -0.48
CA SER A 19 -2.53 -44.79 0.28
C SER A 19 -3.45 -43.56 0.21
N ALA A 20 -4.63 -43.72 0.80
CA ALA A 20 -5.63 -42.68 0.95
C ALA A 20 -6.10 -42.69 2.41
N CYS A 21 -5.97 -41.55 3.08
CA CYS A 21 -6.40 -41.32 4.46
C CYS A 21 -5.86 -42.28 5.53
N ASN A 22 -4.60 -42.08 5.91
CA ASN A 22 -4.30 -41.94 7.33
C ASN A 22 -3.69 -40.55 7.53
N LYS A 23 -4.56 -39.53 7.72
CA LYS A 23 -4.14 -38.32 8.43
C LYS A 23 -4.16 -38.70 9.90
N ASP A 24 -3.01 -38.64 10.55
CA ASP A 24 -2.98 -38.69 12.01
C ASP A 24 -3.83 -37.53 12.53
N VAL A 25 -5.01 -37.88 13.06
CA VAL A 25 -5.74 -36.98 13.93
C VAL A 25 -4.83 -36.79 15.13
N HIS A 26 -4.29 -35.58 15.30
CA HIS A 26 -3.81 -35.14 16.61
C HIS A 26 -4.99 -35.24 17.56
N LYS A 27 -5.10 -36.40 18.24
CA LYS A 27 -5.87 -36.49 19.46
C LYS A 27 -5.20 -35.51 20.40
N ILE A 28 -5.95 -34.47 20.77
CA ILE A 28 -5.63 -33.69 21.95
C ILE A 28 -5.68 -34.70 23.09
N GLY A 29 -4.51 -35.10 23.57
CA GLY A 29 -4.40 -35.88 24.79
C GLY A 29 -4.88 -35.03 25.95
N GLU A 30 -5.43 -35.69 26.96
CA GLU A 30 -5.76 -35.07 28.23
C GLU A 30 -4.44 -34.70 28.95
N ASP A 31 -3.86 -33.54 28.62
CA ASP A 31 -2.91 -32.88 29.50
C ASP A 31 -3.70 -32.09 30.55
N GLU A 32 -3.57 -32.53 31.80
CA GLU A 32 -4.29 -31.96 32.93
C GLU A 32 -3.80 -30.52 33.25
N ASN A 33 -4.75 -29.66 33.61
CA ASN A 33 -4.55 -28.34 34.22
C ASN A 33 -3.87 -27.23 33.37
N LEU A 34 -4.70 -26.43 32.69
CA LEU A 34 -4.72 -24.96 32.84
C LEU A 34 -5.98 -24.34 32.21
N ASP A 35 -7.16 -24.70 32.72
CA ASP A 35 -8.44 -24.12 32.29
C ASP A 35 -8.66 -22.74 32.95
N ILE A 36 -7.96 -21.70 32.45
CA ILE A 36 -8.24 -20.30 32.83
C ILE A 36 -9.42 -19.78 31.99
N GLN A 37 -10.62 -20.23 32.38
CA GLN A 37 -11.88 -19.66 31.91
C GLN A 37 -12.11 -18.31 32.59
N VAL A 38 -11.56 -17.23 32.05
CA VAL A 38 -11.97 -15.86 32.44
C VAL A 38 -13.41 -15.68 31.97
N LYS A 39 -14.38 -15.80 32.88
CA LYS A 39 -15.81 -15.75 32.54
C LYS A 39 -16.41 -14.38 32.82
N ASN A 40 -15.84 -13.61 33.75
CA ASN A 40 -16.19 -12.21 33.98
C ASN A 40 -14.93 -11.36 34.24
N MET A 41 -15.08 -10.04 34.24
CA MET A 41 -13.96 -9.10 34.40
C MET A 41 -13.37 -9.11 35.83
N GLU A 42 -14.13 -9.61 36.80
CA GLU A 42 -13.72 -9.83 38.18
C GLU A 42 -12.71 -10.99 38.33
N ASP A 43 -12.57 -11.87 37.33
CA ASP A 43 -11.66 -13.03 37.36
C ASP A 43 -10.19 -12.63 37.05
N LEU A 44 -9.90 -11.38 36.69
CA LEU A 44 -8.53 -10.91 36.44
C LEU A 44 -7.74 -10.72 37.76
N ILE A 45 -6.78 -11.60 38.01
CA ILE A 45 -5.77 -11.41 39.06
C ILE A 45 -4.76 -10.35 38.59
N VAL A 46 -5.03 -9.09 38.93
CA VAL A 46 -4.08 -7.98 38.75
C VAL A 46 -2.96 -8.10 39.79
N PRO A 47 -1.68 -8.21 39.39
CA PRO A 47 -0.56 -8.26 40.33
C PRO A 47 -0.51 -7.03 41.24
N ALA A 48 -0.11 -7.20 42.51
CA ALA A 48 -0.06 -6.10 43.49
C ALA A 48 0.93 -4.97 43.13
N ASN A 49 1.78 -5.18 42.12
CA ASN A 49 2.73 -4.23 41.56
C ASN A 49 2.36 -3.74 40.14
N PHE A 50 1.17 -4.08 39.62
CA PHE A 50 0.68 -3.57 38.34
C PHE A 50 0.06 -2.18 38.54
N ASP A 51 0.81 -1.14 38.20
CA ASP A 51 0.28 0.22 38.18
C ASP A 51 -0.37 0.51 36.82
N TRP A 52 -1.71 0.56 36.82
CA TRP A 52 -2.49 0.95 35.64
C TRP A 52 -2.40 2.46 35.34
N ARG A 53 -1.80 3.25 36.24
CA ARG A 53 -1.59 4.68 36.07
C ARG A 53 -0.17 4.90 35.59
N ILE A 54 0.02 4.95 34.27
CA ILE A 54 1.15 5.74 33.74
C ILE A 54 0.86 7.19 34.18
N PRO A 55 1.71 7.83 34.99
CA PRO A 55 1.51 9.24 35.32
C PRO A 55 1.88 10.04 34.08
N MET A 56 0.88 10.46 33.30
CA MET A 56 1.04 11.69 32.54
C MET A 56 1.39 12.77 33.57
N ASN A 57 2.58 13.37 33.42
CA ASN A 57 3.27 14.27 34.37
C ASN A 57 4.31 13.63 35.31
N SER A 58 5.23 12.83 34.77
CA SER A 58 6.62 13.29 34.87
C SER A 58 7.00 13.99 33.56
N ALA A 59 7.68 15.12 33.65
CA ALA A 59 8.33 15.69 32.49
C ALA A 59 9.48 14.77 32.11
N ASN A 60 9.21 13.82 31.19
CA ASN A 60 10.23 13.43 30.25
C ASN A 60 10.66 14.73 29.58
N THR A 61 11.85 15.22 29.95
CA THR A 61 12.68 15.95 29.00
C THR A 61 12.76 15.05 27.79
N LEU A 62 11.94 15.33 26.77
CA LEU A 62 12.03 14.67 25.48
C LEU A 62 13.51 14.68 25.13
N LYS A 63 14.07 13.50 24.82
CA LYS A 63 15.41 13.47 24.26
C LYS A 63 15.32 14.35 23.03
N ALA A 64 16.04 15.46 23.07
CA ALA A 64 16.08 16.35 21.94
C ALA A 64 16.78 15.56 20.81
N GLY A 65 16.08 15.42 19.70
CA GLY A 65 16.41 14.48 18.64
C GLY A 65 15.73 13.11 18.77
N GLY A 66 15.01 12.71 17.73
CA GLY A 66 14.30 11.43 17.65
C GLY A 66 13.83 11.11 16.23
N ASN A 67 13.23 9.93 16.05
CA ASN A 67 12.53 9.55 14.82
C ASN A 67 11.02 9.70 15.03
N HIS A 68 10.36 10.44 14.14
CA HIS A 68 8.90 10.52 14.03
C HIS A 68 8.47 9.76 12.77
N TYR A 69 7.29 9.12 12.80
CA TYR A 69 6.83 8.27 11.71
C TYR A 69 5.44 8.69 11.22
N TYR A 70 5.26 8.78 9.90
CA TYR A 70 3.95 8.98 9.28
C TYR A 70 3.73 7.98 8.12
N PRO A 71 2.68 7.15 8.15
CA PRO A 71 1.85 6.86 9.32
C PRO A 71 2.66 6.15 10.42
N ASN A 72 2.12 6.05 11.64
CA ASN A 72 2.80 5.40 12.78
C ASN A 72 3.16 3.92 12.52
N VAL A 73 2.44 3.28 11.59
CA VAL A 73 2.75 1.99 10.97
C VAL A 73 2.66 2.17 9.46
N TYR A 74 3.25 1.26 8.68
CA TYR A 74 3.07 1.26 7.23
C TYR A 74 1.58 1.30 6.84
N ALA A 75 1.24 2.13 5.85
CA ALA A 75 -0.02 2.05 5.13
C ALA A 75 0.24 1.47 3.73
N THR A 76 -0.82 1.05 3.03
CA THR A 76 -0.75 0.59 1.65
C THR A 76 -1.60 1.49 0.76
N LEU A 77 -0.98 2.00 -0.30
CA LEU A 77 -1.65 2.62 -1.43
C LEU A 77 -1.99 1.54 -2.45
N ALA A 78 -3.20 1.60 -3.00
CA ALA A 78 -3.65 0.73 -4.07
C ALA A 78 -4.35 1.58 -5.13
N PHE A 79 -3.98 1.39 -6.40
CA PHE A 79 -4.37 2.22 -7.53
C PHE A 79 -5.09 1.41 -8.61
N GLU A 80 -5.86 2.15 -9.41
CA GLU A 80 -6.39 1.78 -10.72
C GLU A 80 -5.71 2.66 -11.80
N ASP A 81 -5.32 2.09 -12.94
CA ASP A 81 -4.63 2.82 -14.01
C ASP A 81 -5.55 3.29 -15.16
N LEU A 82 -6.79 2.80 -15.23
CA LEU A 82 -7.69 3.12 -16.34
C LEU A 82 -8.42 4.47 -16.21
N TRP A 83 -8.17 5.28 -15.16
CA TRP A 83 -8.74 6.62 -15.03
C TRP A 83 -8.54 7.43 -16.31
N PRO A 84 -9.59 8.05 -16.88
CA PRO A 84 -10.91 8.35 -16.27
C PRO A 84 -12.00 7.26 -16.41
N ALA A 85 -11.71 6.10 -16.98
CA ALA A 85 -12.64 4.96 -17.01
C ALA A 85 -12.52 4.11 -15.72
N LYS A 86 -13.58 3.38 -15.34
CA LYS A 86 -13.57 2.54 -14.12
C LYS A 86 -12.64 1.32 -14.19
N GLY A 87 -12.45 0.70 -15.35
CA GLY A 87 -11.73 -0.57 -15.44
C GLY A 87 -12.50 -1.78 -14.88
N ASP A 88 -11.80 -2.88 -14.64
CA ASP A 88 -12.28 -4.09 -13.97
C ASP A 88 -12.22 -4.00 -12.43
N TYR A 89 -11.48 -3.03 -11.90
CA TYR A 89 -11.70 -2.42 -10.59
C TYR A 89 -11.28 -3.28 -9.39
N ASP A 90 -10.12 -3.92 -9.53
CA ASP A 90 -9.56 -4.88 -8.60
C ASP A 90 -8.50 -4.27 -7.64
N PHE A 91 -8.11 -3.02 -7.86
CA PHE A 91 -7.08 -2.26 -7.12
C PHE A 91 -5.74 -2.98 -6.97
N ASN A 92 -5.25 -3.61 -8.03
CA ASN A 92 -3.89 -4.15 -8.06
C ASN A 92 -2.95 -3.58 -9.15
N ASP A 93 -3.42 -2.69 -10.03
CA ASP A 93 -2.60 -2.03 -11.09
C ASP A 93 -1.28 -1.46 -10.57
N LEU A 94 -1.33 -0.84 -9.39
CA LEU A 94 -0.18 -0.62 -8.53
C LEU A 94 -0.56 -0.83 -7.07
N VAL A 95 0.24 -1.59 -6.33
CA VAL A 95 0.15 -1.71 -4.87
C VAL A 95 1.49 -1.39 -4.22
N VAL A 96 1.52 -0.35 -3.37
CA VAL A 96 2.74 0.11 -2.68
C VAL A 96 2.47 0.31 -1.20
N SER A 97 3.22 -0.36 -0.32
CA SER A 97 3.26 0.02 1.09
C SER A 97 4.22 1.19 1.31
N TYR A 98 3.88 2.16 2.16
CA TYR A 98 4.76 3.28 2.45
C TYR A 98 4.80 3.66 3.94
N GLN A 99 5.92 4.26 4.34
CA GLN A 99 6.08 4.98 5.60
C GLN A 99 7.17 6.05 5.46
N PHE A 100 6.91 7.23 6.02
CA PHE A 100 7.90 8.29 6.22
C PHE A 100 8.52 8.21 7.62
N ARG A 101 9.83 8.43 7.71
CA ARG A 101 10.59 8.60 8.96
C ARG A 101 11.29 9.96 8.94
N THR A 102 10.90 10.88 9.82
CA THR A 102 11.58 12.17 10.05
C THR A 102 12.52 12.05 11.24
N ALA A 103 13.83 12.16 11.00
CA ALA A 103 14.84 12.26 12.04
C ALA A 103 15.14 13.72 12.40
N THR A 104 15.34 13.98 13.70
CA THR A 104 15.72 15.31 14.21
C THR A 104 16.98 15.29 15.07
N ASN A 105 17.66 16.43 15.16
CA ASN A 105 18.80 16.66 16.06
C ASN A 105 18.37 17.18 17.45
N ALA A 106 19.35 17.45 18.31
CA ALA A 106 19.14 17.96 19.67
C ALA A 106 18.54 19.38 19.78
N SER A 107 18.23 20.03 18.67
CA SER A 107 17.51 21.30 18.59
C SER A 107 16.11 21.14 17.98
N ASN A 108 15.66 19.90 17.71
CA ASN A 108 14.48 19.53 16.91
C ASN A 108 14.55 19.93 15.43
N ASN A 109 15.72 20.36 14.93
CA ASN A 109 15.88 20.56 13.49
C ASN A 109 15.92 19.20 12.80
N ILE A 110 15.24 19.09 11.67
CA ILE A 110 15.27 17.92 10.81
C ILE A 110 16.71 17.66 10.36
N THR A 111 17.12 16.39 10.32
CA THR A 111 18.41 15.96 9.76
C THR A 111 18.24 15.16 8.48
N ASP A 112 17.11 14.46 8.35
CA ASP A 112 16.82 13.50 7.29
C ASP A 112 15.34 13.12 7.35
N ILE A 113 14.67 13.02 6.20
CA ILE A 113 13.34 12.41 6.07
C ILE A 113 13.45 11.31 5.03
N VAL A 114 13.07 10.09 5.40
CA VAL A 114 13.05 8.95 4.47
C VAL A 114 11.63 8.51 4.23
N GLY A 115 11.15 8.63 3.00
CA GLY A 115 9.96 7.94 2.51
C GLY A 115 10.36 6.57 1.96
N THR A 116 10.07 5.51 2.69
CA THR A 116 10.30 4.12 2.26
C THR A 116 9.05 3.63 1.52
N PHE A 117 9.20 3.21 0.26
CA PHE A 117 8.13 2.70 -0.61
C PHE A 117 8.42 1.26 -1.03
N ILE A 118 7.57 0.33 -0.62
CA ILE A 118 7.70 -1.11 -0.88
C ILE A 118 6.65 -1.51 -1.93
N PHE A 119 7.10 -1.78 -3.15
CA PHE A 119 6.28 -2.20 -4.27
C PHE A 119 5.88 -3.67 -4.08
N ARG A 120 4.58 -3.95 -4.16
CA ARG A 120 3.98 -5.27 -3.85
C ARG A 120 3.40 -5.97 -5.07
N ALA A 121 2.79 -5.22 -5.98
CA ALA A 121 2.14 -5.73 -7.19
C ALA A 121 2.01 -4.66 -8.28
N THR A 122 1.85 -5.13 -9.51
CA THR A 122 1.67 -4.38 -10.74
C THR A 122 0.66 -5.10 -11.66
N GLY A 123 -0.64 -4.83 -11.48
CA GLY A 123 -1.73 -5.23 -12.40
C GLY A 123 -1.61 -4.65 -13.81
N ALA A 124 -0.92 -3.52 -13.93
CA ALA A 124 -0.89 -2.73 -15.15
C ALA A 124 -0.30 -3.44 -16.38
N GLY A 125 -0.99 -3.29 -17.51
CA GLY A 125 -0.44 -3.51 -18.85
C GLY A 125 0.29 -2.30 -19.43
N THR A 126 0.14 -1.14 -18.80
CA THR A 126 0.71 0.16 -19.20
C THR A 126 2.04 0.43 -18.49
N GLU A 127 2.84 1.37 -19.00
CA GLU A 127 4.10 1.77 -18.35
C GLU A 127 3.87 3.01 -17.45
N ASN A 128 3.33 2.72 -16.25
CA ASN A 128 2.95 3.72 -15.25
C ASN A 128 4.14 4.26 -14.44
N GLY A 129 4.05 5.52 -14.01
CA GLY A 129 4.92 6.15 -13.02
C GLY A 129 4.20 6.37 -11.69
N PHE A 130 4.96 6.66 -10.63
CA PHE A 130 4.44 6.91 -9.28
C PHE A 130 5.11 8.13 -8.64
N GLY A 131 4.31 9.01 -8.05
CA GLY A 131 4.78 10.24 -7.40
C GLY A 131 3.91 10.67 -6.23
N PHE A 132 4.32 11.75 -5.57
CA PHE A 132 3.50 12.44 -4.57
C PHE A 132 3.78 13.94 -4.51
N GLU A 133 2.72 14.70 -4.25
CA GLU A 133 2.81 16.11 -3.85
C GLU A 133 2.81 16.22 -2.31
N LEU A 134 3.53 17.22 -1.78
CA LEU A 134 3.52 17.64 -0.38
C LEU A 134 2.85 19.01 -0.23
N THR A 135 1.51 19.03 -0.33
CA THR A 135 0.70 20.25 -0.45
C THR A 135 1.00 21.28 0.65
N GLY A 136 1.38 22.50 0.27
CA GLY A 136 1.56 23.62 1.20
C GLY A 136 2.77 23.56 2.15
N LEU A 137 3.76 22.69 1.90
CA LEU A 137 5.05 22.70 2.62
C LEU A 137 6.12 23.50 1.86
N ASP A 138 6.99 24.24 2.56
CA ASP A 138 8.16 24.87 1.95
C ASP A 138 9.33 23.87 1.85
N THR A 139 9.84 23.70 0.64
CA THR A 139 10.94 22.78 0.32
C THR A 139 12.22 23.46 -0.14
N THR A 140 12.27 24.79 -0.12
CA THR A 140 13.44 25.59 -0.55
C THR A 140 14.73 25.14 0.14
N GLY A 141 14.63 24.82 1.44
CA GLY A 141 15.72 24.36 2.28
C GLY A 141 16.16 22.90 2.09
N PHE A 142 15.49 22.11 1.24
CA PHE A 142 15.70 20.67 1.08
C PHE A 142 16.26 20.26 -0.29
N VAL A 143 16.90 19.09 -0.32
CA VAL A 143 17.25 18.31 -1.52
C VAL A 143 16.74 16.88 -1.38
N VAL A 144 16.15 16.37 -2.46
CA VAL A 144 15.61 15.03 -2.62
C VAL A 144 16.62 14.17 -3.37
N THR A 145 16.82 12.93 -2.92
CA THR A 145 17.55 11.88 -3.64
C THR A 145 16.87 10.53 -3.49
N GLY A 146 17.27 9.53 -4.29
CA GLY A 146 16.70 8.18 -4.28
C GLY A 146 15.61 7.93 -5.33
N ASN A 147 15.23 8.96 -6.10
CA ASN A 147 14.30 8.85 -7.22
C ASN A 147 14.77 7.82 -8.27
N SER A 148 13.88 6.93 -8.70
CA SER A 148 14.11 6.04 -9.85
C SER A 148 13.62 6.76 -11.12
N VAL A 149 14.43 7.69 -11.64
CA VAL A 149 14.10 8.46 -12.84
C VAL A 149 15.16 8.30 -13.93
N TYR A 150 14.71 8.01 -15.15
CA TYR A 150 15.53 7.83 -16.33
C TYR A 150 15.52 9.07 -17.22
N ALA A 151 16.70 9.43 -17.75
CA ALA A 151 16.88 10.65 -18.54
C ALA A 151 16.06 10.64 -19.84
N GLY A 152 14.86 11.23 -19.77
CA GLY A 152 13.92 11.34 -20.89
C GLY A 152 12.44 11.28 -20.49
N TYR A 153 12.11 10.72 -19.31
CA TYR A 153 10.72 10.45 -18.91
C TYR A 153 10.19 11.32 -17.76
N THR A 154 10.82 12.46 -17.48
CA THR A 154 10.24 13.52 -16.64
C THR A 154 10.61 14.91 -17.17
N THR A 155 9.78 15.90 -16.87
CA THR A 155 10.20 17.32 -16.87
C THR A 155 11.12 17.57 -15.69
N ALA A 156 12.34 17.05 -15.81
CA ALA A 156 13.51 17.31 -14.99
C ALA A 156 13.23 17.53 -13.48
N THR A 157 13.69 16.59 -12.66
CA THR A 157 14.30 17.04 -11.41
C THR A 157 15.33 18.12 -11.75
N ASP A 158 15.41 19.23 -11.02
CA ASP A 158 16.18 20.44 -11.43
C ASP A 158 17.72 20.27 -11.56
N GLY A 159 18.20 19.02 -11.57
CA GLY A 159 19.59 18.59 -11.61
C GLY A 159 20.31 18.67 -10.25
N ASN A 160 19.74 19.36 -9.26
CA ASN A 160 20.43 19.78 -8.03
C ASN A 160 19.61 19.58 -6.73
N SER A 161 18.33 19.25 -6.82
CA SER A 161 17.40 19.20 -5.69
C SER A 161 16.37 18.07 -5.72
N GLY A 162 16.22 17.33 -6.82
CA GLY A 162 15.34 16.15 -6.90
C GLY A 162 13.82 16.42 -6.89
N TRP A 163 13.39 17.68 -6.80
CA TRP A 163 11.99 18.10 -6.95
C TRP A 163 11.59 18.20 -8.43
N GLU A 164 10.37 17.80 -8.79
CA GLU A 164 9.82 17.96 -10.15
C GLU A 164 9.63 19.45 -10.50
N LEU A 165 10.09 19.86 -11.68
CA LEU A 165 9.94 21.24 -12.16
C LEU A 165 8.54 21.52 -12.72
N GLY A 166 8.13 22.78 -12.66
CA GLY A 166 6.85 23.26 -13.21
C GLY A 166 5.67 23.20 -12.22
N GLN A 167 5.96 22.97 -10.94
CA GLN A 167 4.98 22.75 -9.88
C GLN A 167 4.99 23.90 -8.85
N SER A 168 3.82 24.37 -8.43
CA SER A 168 3.65 25.40 -7.39
C SER A 168 3.69 24.82 -5.97
N ASN A 169 3.28 23.56 -5.82
CA ASN A 169 3.55 22.75 -4.64
C ASN A 169 4.79 21.87 -4.87
N PRO A 170 5.47 21.40 -3.82
CA PRO A 170 6.56 20.43 -3.98
C PRO A 170 6.03 19.07 -4.44
N VAL A 171 6.56 18.57 -5.56
CA VAL A 171 6.25 17.24 -6.10
C VAL A 171 7.53 16.41 -6.23
N ILE A 172 7.43 15.13 -5.88
CA ILE A 172 8.48 14.12 -6.03
C ILE A 172 7.95 13.01 -6.93
N ILE A 173 8.67 12.73 -8.02
CA ILE A 173 8.50 11.49 -8.78
C ILE A 173 9.35 10.42 -8.10
N VAL A 174 8.70 9.40 -7.55
CA VAL A 174 9.34 8.26 -6.88
C VAL A 174 9.95 7.35 -7.93
N ALA A 175 9.15 7.00 -8.94
CA ALA A 175 9.57 6.28 -10.14
C ALA A 175 8.88 6.88 -11.36
N ASP A 176 9.61 7.19 -12.43
CA ASP A 176 8.96 7.61 -13.69
C ASP A 176 8.41 6.43 -14.50
N ASN A 177 9.01 5.25 -14.32
CA ASN A 177 8.49 3.98 -14.82
C ASN A 177 8.65 2.88 -13.76
N ILE A 178 7.54 2.36 -13.26
CA ILE A 178 7.50 1.33 -12.20
C ILE A 178 8.10 0.00 -12.70
N LYS A 179 8.10 -0.23 -14.01
CA LYS A 179 8.69 -1.41 -14.68
C LYS A 179 10.17 -1.62 -14.34
N ASP A 180 10.89 -0.54 -14.05
CA ASP A 180 12.31 -0.58 -13.71
C ASP A 180 12.58 -1.00 -12.24
N ILE A 181 11.51 -1.06 -11.42
CA ILE A 181 11.53 -1.55 -10.03
C ILE A 181 10.88 -2.94 -9.96
N MET A 182 9.67 -3.10 -10.50
CA MET A 182 8.92 -4.35 -10.49
C MET A 182 8.39 -4.65 -11.90
N PRO A 183 8.57 -5.87 -12.44
CA PRO A 183 8.04 -6.24 -13.76
C PRO A 183 6.53 -5.98 -13.87
N LEU A 184 6.02 -5.67 -15.07
CA LEU A 184 4.58 -5.63 -15.32
C LEU A 184 3.95 -7.01 -15.09
N TRP A 185 2.67 -7.04 -14.70
CA TRP A 185 1.91 -8.25 -14.35
C TRP A 185 2.53 -9.05 -13.19
N ALA A 186 3.10 -8.35 -12.20
CA ALA A 186 3.69 -8.99 -11.02
C ALA A 186 2.68 -9.09 -9.87
N ASN A 187 2.66 -10.27 -9.24
CA ASN A 187 1.98 -10.55 -7.98
C ASN A 187 0.45 -10.28 -7.94
N ASN A 188 -0.28 -10.34 -9.06
CA ASN A 188 -1.74 -10.13 -9.13
C ASN A 188 -2.57 -11.43 -9.30
N SER A 189 -2.02 -12.44 -9.97
CA SER A 189 -2.53 -13.81 -10.17
C SER A 189 -3.87 -14.01 -10.93
N GLN A 190 -3.85 -13.84 -12.26
CA GLN A 190 -4.45 -14.83 -13.16
C GLN A 190 -3.56 -15.11 -14.39
N TYR A 191 -3.46 -16.39 -14.80
CA TYR A 191 -2.75 -16.94 -15.98
C TYR A 191 -1.63 -16.09 -16.64
N GLY A 192 -0.37 -16.37 -16.29
CA GLY A 192 0.82 -15.83 -16.99
C GLY A 192 1.68 -14.86 -16.16
N THR A 193 1.24 -14.60 -14.93
CA THR A 193 1.82 -13.63 -13.98
C THR A 193 3.25 -13.93 -13.57
N ILE A 194 4.02 -12.87 -13.35
CA ILE A 194 5.36 -12.95 -12.77
C ILE A 194 5.23 -12.95 -11.24
N PHE A 195 5.89 -13.89 -10.56
CA PHE A 195 6.13 -13.74 -9.13
C PHE A 195 7.42 -12.94 -8.95
N ALA A 196 7.33 -11.78 -8.30
CA ALA A 196 8.46 -10.93 -7.98
C ALA A 196 8.57 -10.78 -6.45
N PRO A 197 9.80 -10.77 -5.88
CA PRO A 197 9.95 -10.31 -4.50
C PRO A 197 9.50 -8.85 -4.39
N ASP A 198 9.00 -8.45 -3.22
CA ASP A 198 8.78 -7.04 -2.91
C ASP A 198 10.11 -6.27 -3.07
N ASP A 199 10.10 -5.17 -3.84
CA ASP A 199 11.26 -4.28 -3.98
C ASP A 199 11.00 -2.95 -3.27
N THR A 200 12.05 -2.29 -2.78
CA THR A 200 11.97 -1.12 -1.91
C THR A 200 12.79 0.03 -2.45
N LEU A 201 12.12 1.16 -2.70
CA LEU A 201 12.77 2.43 -3.00
C LEU A 201 12.68 3.37 -1.80
N GLU A 202 13.78 4.04 -1.48
CA GLU A 202 13.85 5.04 -0.41
C GLU A 202 14.09 6.44 -0.99
N ILE A 203 13.17 7.36 -0.72
CA ILE A 203 13.27 8.78 -1.07
C ILE A 203 13.80 9.53 0.14
N HIS A 204 14.97 10.15 0.01
CA HIS A 204 15.60 10.96 1.05
C HIS A 204 15.35 12.44 0.80
N ILE A 205 14.58 13.10 1.67
CA ILE A 205 14.39 14.56 1.69
C ILE A 205 15.28 15.12 2.80
N THR A 206 16.42 15.70 2.43
CA THR A 206 17.49 16.10 3.36
C THR A 206 17.70 17.62 3.34
N PRO A 207 17.88 18.28 4.50
CA PRO A 207 18.20 19.71 4.53
C PRO A 207 19.51 20.00 3.79
N ARG A 208 19.56 21.13 3.08
CA ARG A 208 20.78 21.59 2.42
C ARG A 208 21.88 21.93 3.44
N PRO A 209 23.17 21.77 3.10
CA PRO A 209 24.26 22.06 4.03
C PRO A 209 24.18 23.48 4.62
N GLY A 210 24.11 23.56 5.96
CA GLY A 210 24.00 24.83 6.69
C GLY A 210 22.58 25.41 6.79
N VAL A 211 21.55 24.69 6.35
CA VAL A 211 20.14 25.05 6.58
C VAL A 211 19.60 24.24 7.75
N ASP A 212 19.16 24.94 8.79
CA ASP A 212 18.39 24.36 9.90
C ASP A 212 16.89 24.56 9.64
N ILE A 213 16.09 23.51 9.81
CA ILE A 213 14.63 23.50 9.57
C ILE A 213 13.97 22.82 10.77
N ASP A 214 13.13 23.52 11.54
CA ASP A 214 12.44 22.92 12.68
C ASP A 214 11.44 21.86 12.17
N SER A 215 11.40 20.72 12.85
CA SER A 215 10.39 19.67 12.63
C SER A 215 8.94 20.15 12.71
N ALA A 216 8.66 21.26 13.40
CA ALA A 216 7.34 21.88 13.46
C ALA A 216 6.91 22.53 12.12
N ASP A 217 7.87 23.00 11.31
CA ASP A 217 7.60 23.70 10.05
C ASP A 217 7.41 22.73 8.86
N PHE A 218 7.80 21.46 9.02
CA PHE A 218 7.71 20.45 7.96
C PHE A 218 7.17 19.10 8.48
N ILE A 219 5.84 19.00 8.57
CA ILE A 219 5.13 17.81 9.05
C ILE A 219 4.35 17.15 7.90
N ILE A 220 4.85 16.00 7.42
CA ILE A 220 4.10 15.15 6.48
C ILE A 220 2.98 14.43 7.24
N ASN A 221 1.75 14.51 6.72
CA ASN A 221 0.56 13.91 7.32
C ASN A 221 -0.54 13.66 6.27
N GLY A 222 -1.67 13.08 6.68
CA GLY A 222 -2.74 12.65 5.78
C GLY A 222 -3.48 13.76 5.02
N THR A 223 -3.27 15.05 5.33
CA THR A 223 -3.89 16.17 4.58
C THR A 223 -2.96 16.83 3.57
N ASN A 224 -1.64 16.60 3.65
CA ASN A 224 -0.67 17.15 2.70
C ASN A 224 0.11 16.08 1.92
N PHE A 225 0.08 14.81 2.34
CA PHE A 225 0.57 13.71 1.54
C PHE A 225 -0.44 13.33 0.44
N ASN A 226 -0.15 13.75 -0.79
CA ASN A 226 -0.98 13.57 -1.98
C ASN A 226 -0.27 12.66 -3.01
N PRO A 227 -0.25 11.32 -2.79
CA PRO A 227 0.26 10.35 -3.75
C PRO A 227 -0.62 10.23 -4.99
N PHE A 228 0.02 10.00 -6.14
CA PHE A 228 -0.62 9.82 -7.44
C PHE A 228 0.10 8.80 -8.32
N LEU A 229 -0.65 8.20 -9.22
CA LEU A 229 -0.13 7.38 -10.32
C LEU A 229 -0.09 8.24 -11.59
N ILE A 230 1.01 8.19 -12.32
CA ILE A 230 1.09 8.72 -13.69
C ILE A 230 0.78 7.57 -14.63
N ILE A 231 -0.26 7.71 -15.44
CA ILE A 231 -0.80 6.63 -16.26
C ILE A 231 -0.13 6.63 -17.63
N ASP A 232 0.44 5.48 -17.98
CA ASP A 232 1.04 5.17 -19.28
C ASP A 232 1.93 6.28 -19.85
N PHE A 233 2.92 6.72 -19.05
CA PHE A 233 3.75 7.89 -19.34
C PHE A 233 4.34 7.85 -20.76
N ILE A 234 4.75 6.67 -21.21
CA ILE A 234 5.39 6.45 -22.51
C ILE A 234 4.48 6.88 -23.68
N ASN A 235 3.17 6.71 -23.55
CA ASN A 235 2.20 6.96 -24.61
C ASN A 235 1.38 8.25 -24.40
N GLU A 236 1.01 8.55 -23.15
CA GLU A 236 0.14 9.69 -22.79
C GLU A 236 0.92 10.91 -22.26
N GLY A 237 2.20 10.72 -21.90
CA GLY A 237 3.04 11.74 -21.29
C GLY A 237 2.71 12.02 -19.81
N ARG A 238 3.29 13.10 -19.28
CA ARG A 238 3.22 13.42 -17.84
C ARG A 238 1.80 13.73 -17.32
N GLY A 239 0.91 14.25 -18.17
CA GLY A 239 -0.31 14.93 -17.72
C GLY A 239 -1.47 14.03 -17.31
N ARG A 240 -1.43 12.73 -17.62
CA ARG A 240 -2.47 11.79 -17.19
C ARG A 240 -2.12 11.27 -15.80
N GLU A 241 -2.61 11.92 -14.74
CA GLU A 241 -2.37 11.53 -13.36
C GLU A 241 -3.65 11.36 -12.53
N VAL A 242 -3.66 10.36 -11.64
CA VAL A 242 -4.81 10.02 -10.79
C VAL A 242 -4.42 9.99 -9.31
N HIS A 243 -5.22 10.68 -8.49
CA HIS A 243 -4.95 10.93 -7.06
C HIS A 243 -6.04 10.35 -6.15
N LYS A 244 -5.82 10.44 -4.84
CA LYS A 244 -6.86 10.22 -3.83
C LYS A 244 -8.06 11.15 -4.02
N VAL A 245 -9.24 10.68 -3.62
CA VAL A 245 -10.51 11.42 -3.70
C VAL A 245 -10.41 12.80 -3.01
N ASN A 246 -10.88 13.83 -3.70
CA ASN A 246 -10.87 15.24 -3.28
C ASN A 246 -9.47 15.87 -3.08
N PHE A 247 -8.38 15.20 -3.44
CA PHE A 247 -7.06 15.84 -3.52
C PHE A 247 -6.92 16.61 -4.85
N PRO A 248 -6.18 17.73 -4.88
CA PRO A 248 -5.98 18.48 -6.11
C PRO A 248 -5.09 17.71 -7.09
N PRO A 249 -5.27 17.91 -8.41
CA PRO A 249 -4.21 17.63 -9.38
C PRO A 249 -2.94 18.42 -9.06
N THR A 250 -1.80 17.97 -9.58
CA THR A 250 -0.60 18.82 -9.68
C THR A 250 -0.76 19.84 -10.82
N ASP A 251 0.14 20.83 -10.94
CA ASP A 251 0.09 21.84 -12.01
C ASP A 251 0.34 21.24 -13.40
N LEU A 252 0.87 20.01 -13.48
CA LEU A 252 1.16 19.31 -14.73
C LEU A 252 0.02 18.40 -15.21
N ALA A 253 -1.06 18.22 -14.44
CA ALA A 253 -2.24 17.47 -14.87
C ALA A 253 -2.86 18.06 -16.14
N ASP A 254 -3.21 17.20 -17.11
CA ASP A 254 -4.02 17.62 -18.26
C ASP A 254 -5.51 17.68 -17.83
N PRO A 255 -6.13 18.87 -17.82
CA PRO A 255 -7.54 18.99 -17.45
C PRO A 255 -8.51 18.36 -18.46
N SER A 256 -8.03 17.90 -19.63
CA SER A 256 -8.87 17.28 -20.67
C SER A 256 -9.50 15.94 -20.24
N TYR A 257 -8.91 15.25 -19.26
CA TYR A 257 -9.41 13.97 -18.73
C TYR A 257 -10.60 14.12 -17.76
N PHE A 258 -10.73 15.26 -17.07
CA PHE A 258 -11.80 15.47 -16.09
C PHE A 258 -13.20 15.51 -16.74
N MET A 259 -14.21 14.99 -16.04
CA MET A 259 -15.60 14.89 -16.54
C MET A 259 -15.74 14.05 -17.82
N THR A 260 -14.85 13.07 -18.03
CA THR A 260 -14.91 12.12 -19.15
C THR A 260 -15.03 10.68 -18.64
N ALA A 261 -15.51 9.76 -19.49
CA ALA A 261 -15.76 8.36 -19.13
C ALA A 261 -16.58 8.19 -17.83
N ASP A 262 -15.98 7.66 -16.76
CA ASP A 262 -16.62 7.46 -15.45
C ASP A 262 -16.26 8.56 -14.44
N ASP A 263 -15.28 9.43 -14.76
CA ASP A 263 -14.85 10.56 -13.93
C ASP A 263 -15.94 11.62 -13.77
N TYR A 264 -16.15 12.04 -12.52
CA TYR A 264 -17.08 13.10 -12.16
C TYR A 264 -16.37 14.19 -11.35
N SER A 265 -15.11 14.48 -11.72
CA SER A 265 -14.28 15.47 -11.06
C SER A 265 -14.71 16.89 -11.36
N GLN A 266 -14.84 17.69 -10.30
CA GLN A 266 -15.12 19.11 -10.36
C GLN A 266 -14.03 19.85 -9.57
N PRO A 267 -12.83 20.07 -10.18
CA PRO A 267 -11.69 20.68 -9.50
C PRO A 267 -12.01 22.04 -8.86
N GLY A 268 -12.84 22.86 -9.53
CA GLY A 268 -13.25 24.17 -9.02
C GLY A 268 -14.07 24.18 -7.72
N ILE A 269 -14.44 23.01 -7.18
CA ILE A 269 -15.06 22.86 -5.85
C ILE A 269 -14.39 21.78 -4.99
N ASN A 270 -13.14 21.41 -5.29
CA ASN A 270 -12.36 20.37 -4.58
C ASN A 270 -13.08 19.00 -4.51
N SER A 271 -13.76 18.60 -5.58
CA SER A 271 -14.50 17.34 -5.67
C SER A 271 -13.96 16.48 -6.81
N THR A 272 -12.78 15.89 -6.61
CA THR A 272 -11.95 15.25 -7.66
C THR A 272 -11.75 13.74 -7.45
N TYR A 273 -11.33 13.07 -8.52
CA TYR A 273 -10.90 11.66 -8.59
C TYR A 273 -11.91 10.65 -8.01
N LYS A 274 -13.19 10.86 -8.34
CA LYS A 274 -14.27 9.94 -8.03
C LYS A 274 -15.33 9.89 -9.12
N THR A 275 -16.03 8.77 -9.22
CA THR A 275 -17.21 8.66 -10.10
C THR A 275 -18.40 9.43 -9.54
N SER A 276 -19.48 9.55 -10.34
CA SER A 276 -20.77 10.09 -9.91
C SER A 276 -21.42 9.36 -8.72
N LYS A 277 -20.89 8.19 -8.34
CA LYS A 277 -21.27 7.40 -7.16
C LYS A 277 -20.21 7.38 -6.06
N ASN A 278 -19.26 8.33 -6.05
CA ASN A 278 -18.16 8.43 -5.08
C ASN A 278 -17.13 7.27 -5.10
N TYR A 279 -17.10 6.43 -6.15
CA TYR A 279 -16.10 5.37 -6.27
C TYR A 279 -14.72 5.98 -6.60
N PRO A 280 -13.66 5.68 -5.83
CA PRO A 280 -12.30 6.19 -6.04
C PRO A 280 -11.53 5.45 -7.15
N TRP A 281 -10.37 5.97 -7.55
CA TRP A 281 -9.32 5.21 -8.26
C TRP A 281 -8.05 4.99 -7.43
N VAL A 282 -7.96 5.60 -6.25
CA VAL A 282 -6.83 5.44 -5.31
C VAL A 282 -7.33 5.22 -3.90
N LEU A 283 -6.82 4.18 -3.24
CA LEU A 283 -7.12 3.82 -1.86
C LEU A 283 -5.88 3.98 -0.99
N GLU A 284 -6.07 4.44 0.25
CA GLU A 284 -5.06 4.44 1.31
C GLU A 284 -5.59 3.59 2.47
N ILE A 285 -4.99 2.42 2.69
CA ILE A 285 -5.40 1.44 3.69
C ILE A 285 -4.36 1.36 4.81
N PRO A 286 -4.74 1.50 6.11
CA PRO A 286 -3.84 1.27 7.22
C PRO A 286 -3.31 -0.18 7.26
N GLY A 287 -1.99 -0.36 7.38
CA GLY A 287 -1.36 -1.68 7.39
C GLY A 287 -1.13 -2.27 6.00
N ILE A 288 -1.01 -3.60 5.94
CA ILE A 288 -0.81 -4.37 4.70
C ILE A 288 -2.16 -4.70 4.10
N PHE A 289 -2.44 -4.15 2.92
CA PHE A 289 -3.64 -4.51 2.15
C PHE A 289 -3.52 -5.91 1.53
N LYS A 290 -4.65 -6.62 1.42
CA LYS A 290 -4.75 -7.87 0.66
C LYS A 290 -5.64 -7.60 -0.53
N TYR A 291 -5.04 -7.09 -1.59
CA TYR A 291 -5.75 -6.72 -2.81
C TYR A 291 -6.44 -7.96 -3.42
N PRO A 292 -7.58 -7.75 -4.11
CA PRO A 292 -8.15 -8.72 -5.05
C PRO A 292 -7.13 -9.27 -6.05
N ARG A 293 -7.44 -10.42 -6.65
CA ARG A 293 -6.68 -10.90 -7.81
C ARG A 293 -7.08 -10.14 -9.08
N GLU A 294 -6.20 -10.22 -10.06
CA GLU A 294 -6.41 -9.84 -11.46
C GLU A 294 -7.86 -10.03 -11.94
N SER A 295 -8.47 -8.94 -12.42
CA SER A 295 -9.85 -8.84 -12.93
C SER A 295 -10.97 -9.25 -11.97
N ILE A 296 -10.71 -9.25 -10.65
CA ILE A 296 -11.75 -9.47 -9.63
C ILE A 296 -12.11 -8.15 -8.96
N ASP A 297 -13.18 -7.49 -9.44
CA ASP A 297 -13.72 -6.26 -8.85
C ASP A 297 -13.73 -6.33 -7.32
N ILE A 298 -13.20 -5.31 -6.66
CA ILE A 298 -12.97 -5.25 -5.22
C ILE A 298 -14.21 -5.58 -4.39
N ASN A 299 -15.43 -5.32 -4.88
CA ASN A 299 -16.67 -5.67 -4.20
C ASN A 299 -16.89 -7.19 -4.07
N TRP A 300 -16.25 -8.00 -4.91
CA TRP A 300 -16.26 -9.46 -4.83
C TRP A 300 -15.21 -9.98 -3.85
N GLY A 301 -14.16 -9.21 -3.55
CA GLY A 301 -13.17 -9.48 -2.50
C GLY A 301 -13.57 -8.93 -1.12
N TYR A 302 -14.27 -7.79 -1.09
CA TYR A 302 -14.62 -6.98 0.09
C TYR A 302 -16.08 -6.53 0.03
N TYR A 303 -16.96 -7.22 0.76
CA TYR A 303 -18.42 -7.07 0.63
C TYR A 303 -18.98 -5.73 1.12
N HIS A 304 -18.19 -4.95 1.87
CA HIS A 304 -18.58 -3.64 2.39
C HIS A 304 -17.98 -2.46 1.60
N PHE A 305 -17.12 -2.71 0.60
CA PHE A 305 -16.44 -1.66 -0.15
C PHE A 305 -17.41 -0.69 -0.84
N GLY A 306 -18.35 -1.18 -1.64
CA GLY A 306 -19.29 -0.32 -2.37
C GLY A 306 -20.17 0.54 -1.47
N ALA A 307 -20.60 0.00 -0.32
CA ALA A 307 -21.37 0.76 0.66
C ALA A 307 -20.52 1.85 1.36
N TRP A 308 -19.24 1.58 1.60
CA TRP A 308 -18.28 2.58 2.07
C TRP A 308 -18.08 3.69 1.02
N ALA A 309 -17.76 3.31 -0.23
CA ALA A 309 -17.52 4.24 -1.33
C ALA A 309 -18.75 5.15 -1.58
N GLU A 310 -19.93 4.55 -1.81
CA GLU A 310 -21.17 5.30 -2.10
C GLU A 310 -21.54 6.29 -0.99
N SER A 311 -21.25 5.94 0.28
CA SER A 311 -21.48 6.81 1.43
C SER A 311 -20.49 7.98 1.57
N GLY A 312 -19.47 8.08 0.70
CA GLY A 312 -18.37 9.04 0.86
C GLY A 312 -17.44 8.70 2.03
N GLY A 313 -17.30 7.41 2.35
CA GLY A 313 -16.44 6.92 3.42
C GLY A 313 -17.02 6.99 4.84
N ILE A 314 -18.32 7.21 4.99
CA ILE A 314 -19.01 7.35 6.30
C ILE A 314 -19.42 5.98 6.88
N LEU A 315 -19.90 5.07 6.04
CA LEU A 315 -20.29 3.72 6.42
C LEU A 315 -19.11 2.76 6.25
N TYR A 316 -19.03 1.72 7.09
CA TYR A 316 -17.99 0.68 7.01
C TYR A 316 -16.57 1.27 6.85
N THR A 317 -16.17 2.18 7.74
CA THR A 317 -14.83 2.79 7.76
C THR A 317 -13.71 1.76 7.93
N ASP A 318 -14.07 0.54 8.35
CA ASP A 318 -13.24 -0.65 8.47
C ASP A 318 -13.59 -1.70 7.40
N TRP A 319 -14.11 -1.34 6.22
CA TRP A 319 -14.48 -2.28 5.14
C TRP A 319 -13.36 -3.27 4.79
N TYR A 320 -12.10 -2.87 4.98
CA TYR A 320 -10.88 -3.66 4.80
C TYR A 320 -10.54 -4.56 6.01
N SER A 321 -11.40 -4.69 7.02
CA SER A 321 -11.20 -5.52 8.20
C SER A 321 -11.13 -7.01 7.86
N ASN A 322 -10.41 -7.77 8.69
CA ASN A 322 -10.40 -9.24 8.69
C ASN A 322 -10.83 -9.83 10.05
N LEU A 323 -11.28 -8.99 10.98
CA LEU A 323 -11.55 -9.37 12.37
C LEU A 323 -12.95 -9.98 12.57
N ALA A 324 -13.85 -9.80 11.60
CA ALA A 324 -15.21 -10.32 11.61
C ALA A 324 -15.55 -11.10 10.33
N PRO A 325 -16.33 -12.20 10.41
CA PRO A 325 -16.92 -12.84 9.25
C PRO A 325 -17.79 -11.86 8.45
N GLY A 326 -17.89 -12.07 7.13
CA GLY A 326 -18.75 -11.26 6.26
C GLY A 326 -18.12 -9.97 5.71
N TYR A 327 -16.86 -9.67 6.03
CA TYR A 327 -16.14 -8.54 5.42
C TYR A 327 -15.47 -8.90 4.08
N ARG A 328 -14.91 -10.11 3.97
CA ARG A 328 -14.07 -10.50 2.84
C ARG A 328 -14.38 -11.90 2.29
N LEU A 329 -14.00 -12.14 1.04
CA LEU A 329 -13.91 -13.48 0.44
C LEU A 329 -12.45 -13.80 0.07
N ILE A 330 -11.76 -14.55 0.95
CA ILE A 330 -10.32 -14.86 0.80
C ILE A 330 -9.99 -15.56 -0.54
N GLY A 331 -10.93 -16.34 -1.09
CA GLY A 331 -10.78 -17.01 -2.38
C GLY A 331 -10.73 -16.09 -3.61
N ASN A 332 -10.99 -14.79 -3.42
CA ASN A 332 -10.94 -13.73 -4.44
C ASN A 332 -9.75 -12.77 -4.26
N LEU A 333 -9.00 -12.89 -3.16
CA LEU A 333 -7.84 -12.04 -2.85
C LEU A 333 -6.55 -12.71 -3.31
N TYR A 334 -5.53 -11.90 -3.62
CA TYR A 334 -4.21 -12.40 -3.97
C TYR A 334 -3.61 -13.26 -2.85
N GLN A 335 -3.01 -14.37 -3.27
CA GLN A 335 -2.25 -15.28 -2.43
C GLN A 335 -0.93 -15.55 -3.14
N ALA A 336 0.18 -15.24 -2.45
CA ALA A 336 1.51 -15.61 -2.94
C ALA A 336 1.61 -17.15 -3.06
N PRO A 337 2.29 -17.66 -4.10
CA PRO A 337 2.43 -19.10 -4.37
C PRO A 337 3.26 -19.87 -3.34
#